data_AF-A0A2U3H1N7-F1
#
_entry.id   AF-A0A2U3H1N7-F1
#
_cell.length_a   1.000
_cell.length_b   1.000
_cell.length_c   1.000
_cell.angle_alpha   90.00
_cell.angle_beta   90.00
_cell.angle_gamma   90.00
#
_symmetry.space_group_name_H-M   'P 1'
#
loop_
_entity.id
_entity.type
_entity.pdbx_description
1 polymer ?
#
loop_
_entity_poly.entity_id
_entity_poly.type
_entity_poly.pdbx_seq_one_letter_code
_entity_poly.pdbx_strand_id
1 'polypeptide(L)'
;MSPAPPPPSGPSCRRCHPVPYAEFAVRVLIATVFLTAAVSKVSSGRSFAAFAASLGRLDVLPGAVTRAAAVAVVAAEWLVCALVLMPWPRPAGAGLALAAALLVVFAVAITRVVARGTRAVCRCFGSASREPLGVRHIVRNVLLAVLAASAAWTSTLREPASLQPGALAVAGLAGLLVGGCVAALDAVVELFRPAGPVDSPHTARPRRSPDGTGGTGAAGRARQPRLPVRPGR
;
A
#
# COMPACT_ATOMS: atom_id res chain seq x y z
N MET A 1 65.21 8.91 38.50
CA MET A 1 63.87 8.37 38.76
C MET A 1 62.95 8.88 37.65
N SER A 2 62.69 8.06 36.63
CA SER A 2 61.75 8.43 35.56
C SER A 2 60.30 8.30 36.05
N PRO A 3 59.40 9.23 35.71
CA PRO A 3 58.00 9.11 36.09
C PRO A 3 57.36 7.90 35.40
N ALA A 4 56.53 7.18 36.14
CA ALA A 4 55.78 6.03 35.64
C ALA A 4 54.83 6.44 34.50
N PRO A 5 54.62 5.57 33.49
CA PRO A 5 53.67 5.85 32.41
C PRO A 5 52.24 5.98 32.98
N PRO A 6 51.40 6.87 32.40
CA PRO A 6 50.02 7.03 32.82
C PRO A 6 49.23 5.73 32.62
N PRO A 7 48.24 5.43 33.48
CA PRO A 7 47.42 4.24 33.34
C PRO A 7 46.61 4.26 32.03
N PRO A 8 46.27 3.09 31.45
CA PRO A 8 45.45 3.02 30.25
C PRO A 8 44.09 3.63 30.53
N SER A 9 43.71 4.63 29.72
CA SER A 9 42.36 5.19 29.72
C SER A 9 41.35 4.07 29.50
N GLY A 10 40.52 3.80 30.51
CA GLY A 10 39.41 2.83 30.42
C GLY A 10 38.46 3.15 29.27
N PRO A 11 37.54 2.24 28.91
CA PRO A 11 36.62 2.44 27.80
C PRO A 11 35.76 3.69 28.08
N SER A 12 36.18 4.81 27.51
CA SER A 12 35.40 6.04 27.48
C SER A 12 34.02 5.65 26.95
N CYS A 13 32.98 5.84 27.75
CA CYS A 13 31.59 5.80 27.29
C CYS A 13 31.46 6.80 26.15
N ARG A 14 31.75 6.36 24.93
CA ARG A 14 31.40 7.08 23.71
C ARG A 14 29.91 7.27 23.83
N ARG A 15 29.47 8.53 23.89
CA ARG A 15 28.04 8.88 23.85
C ARG A 15 27.41 8.00 22.78
N CYS A 16 26.50 7.11 23.16
CA CYS A 16 25.70 6.39 22.19
C CYS A 16 24.89 7.47 21.49
N HIS A 17 25.37 7.95 20.34
CA HIS A 17 24.59 8.85 19.53
C HIS A 17 23.34 8.04 19.11
N PRO A 18 22.12 8.41 19.53
CA PRO A 18 20.91 7.65 19.21
C PRO A 18 20.53 7.79 17.73
N VAL A 19 21.05 8.84 17.09
CA VAL A 19 20.78 9.23 15.69
C VAL A 19 21.02 8.10 14.67
N PRO A 20 22.18 7.41 14.63
CA PRO A 20 22.42 6.32 13.68
C PRO A 20 21.49 5.11 13.84
N TYR A 21 21.06 4.80 15.07
CA TYR A 21 20.16 3.67 15.32
C TYR A 21 18.72 4.01 14.94
N ALA A 22 18.28 5.24 15.21
CA ALA A 22 16.98 5.73 14.77
C ALA A 22 16.86 5.75 13.24
N GLU A 23 17.89 6.24 12.53
CA GLU A 23 17.94 6.21 11.06
C GLU A 23 17.79 4.77 10.53
N PHE A 24 18.54 3.82 11.11
CA PHE A 24 18.47 2.42 10.70
C PHE A 24 17.08 1.82 10.93
N ALA A 25 16.45 2.10 12.09
CA ALA A 25 15.08 1.67 12.36
C ALA A 25 14.09 2.24 11.33
N VAL A 26 14.22 3.53 10.96
CA VAL A 26 13.38 4.16 9.93
C VAL A 26 13.60 3.51 8.56
N ARG A 27 14.85 3.19 8.20
CA ARG A 27 15.16 2.48 6.94
C ARG A 27 14.46 1.14 6.87
N VAL A 28 14.54 0.34 7.94
CA VAL A 28 13.85 -0.96 7.99
C VAL A 28 12.34 -0.78 7.92
N LEU A 29 11.78 0.17 8.67
CA LEU A 29 10.35 0.49 8.63
C LEU A 29 9.87 0.84 7.21
N ILE A 30 10.56 1.76 6.53
CA ILE A 30 10.24 2.18 5.16
C ILE A 30 10.38 0.99 4.20
N ALA A 31 11.45 0.21 4.31
CA ALA A 31 11.65 -0.98 3.49
C ALA A 31 10.51 -2.00 3.69
N THR A 32 10.07 -2.24 4.93
CA THR A 32 8.94 -3.15 5.23
C THR A 32 7.64 -2.66 4.58
N VAL A 33 7.32 -1.37 4.69
CA VAL A 33 6.10 -0.79 4.11
C VAL A 33 6.12 -0.83 2.57
N PHE A 34 7.24 -0.46 1.96
CA PHE A 34 7.36 -0.48 0.50
C PHE A 34 7.42 -1.90 -0.06
N LEU A 35 8.10 -2.83 0.62
CA LEU A 35 8.20 -4.22 0.19
C LEU A 35 6.84 -4.91 0.25
N THR A 36 6.08 -4.72 1.34
CA THR A 36 4.72 -5.25 1.44
C THR A 36 3.82 -4.67 0.34
N ALA A 37 3.92 -3.36 0.06
CA ALA A 37 3.18 -2.71 -1.00
C ALA A 37 3.55 -3.23 -2.41
N ALA A 38 4.85 -3.46 -2.68
CA ALA A 38 5.34 -3.95 -3.96
C ALA A 38 4.93 -5.42 -4.20
N VAL A 39 5.20 -6.30 -3.22
CA VAL A 39 4.86 -7.72 -3.26
C VAL A 39 3.36 -7.92 -3.49
N SER A 40 2.52 -7.16 -2.79
CA SER A 40 1.07 -7.29 -2.96
C SER A 40 0.60 -6.86 -4.36
N LYS A 41 1.25 -5.89 -5.03
CA LYS A 41 0.90 -5.48 -6.41
C LYS A 41 1.32 -6.51 -7.46
N VAL A 42 2.43 -7.21 -7.24
CA VAL A 42 2.95 -8.22 -8.17
C VAL A 42 2.51 -9.65 -7.84
N SER A 43 1.86 -9.87 -6.70
CA SER A 43 1.37 -11.17 -6.21
C SER A 43 0.51 -11.94 -7.23
N SER A 44 -0.23 -11.22 -8.07
CA SER A 44 -0.97 -11.82 -9.18
C SER A 44 -1.22 -10.80 -10.29
N GLY A 45 -1.39 -11.28 -11.53
CA GLY A 45 -1.79 -10.41 -12.65
C GLY A 45 -3.11 -9.68 -12.42
N ARG A 46 -4.04 -10.27 -11.65
CA ARG A 46 -5.30 -9.65 -11.22
C ARG A 46 -5.06 -8.50 -10.24
N SER A 47 -4.12 -8.64 -9.30
CA SER A 47 -3.73 -7.60 -8.34
C SER A 47 -3.18 -6.37 -9.07
N PHE A 48 -2.28 -6.59 -10.03
CA PHE A 48 -1.71 -5.52 -10.84
C PHE A 48 -2.78 -4.82 -11.71
N ALA A 49 -3.64 -5.59 -12.39
CA ALA A 49 -4.72 -5.03 -13.20
C ALA A 49 -5.69 -4.18 -12.34
N ALA A 50 -6.01 -4.64 -11.12
CA ALA A 50 -6.85 -3.90 -10.20
C ALA A 50 -6.17 -2.59 -9.71
N PHE A 51 -4.85 -2.60 -9.49
CA PHE A 51 -4.08 -1.40 -9.17
C PHE A 51 -4.10 -0.40 -10.33
N ALA A 52 -3.79 -0.85 -11.57
CA ALA A 52 -3.84 -0.01 -12.76
C ALA A 52 -5.24 0.56 -13.01
N ALA A 53 -6.30 -0.23 -12.83
CA ALA A 53 -7.68 0.23 -12.93
C ALA A 53 -8.01 1.30 -11.88
N SER A 54 -7.46 1.17 -10.66
CA SER A 54 -7.63 2.17 -9.60
C SER A 54 -6.96 3.50 -9.99
N LEU A 55 -5.76 3.46 -10.56
CA LEU A 55 -5.10 4.65 -11.11
C LEU A 55 -5.91 5.29 -12.25
N GLY A 56 -6.55 4.49 -13.10
CA GLY A 56 -7.44 5.03 -14.16
C GLY A 56 -8.64 5.79 -13.61
N ARG A 57 -9.19 5.36 -12.47
CA ARG A 57 -10.32 6.05 -11.80
C ARG A 57 -9.93 7.36 -11.11
N LEU A 58 -8.64 7.61 -10.91
CA LEU A 58 -8.18 8.89 -10.37
C LEU A 58 -8.39 10.02 -11.38
N ASP A 59 -8.52 9.71 -12.68
CA ASP A 59 -8.69 10.68 -13.76
C ASP A 59 -7.60 11.79 -13.72
N VAL A 60 -6.39 11.41 -13.29
CA VAL A 60 -5.20 12.26 -13.26
C VAL A 60 -4.33 12.02 -14.48
N LEU A 61 -4.46 10.85 -15.12
CA LEU A 61 -3.65 10.42 -16.26
C LEU A 61 -4.54 9.88 -17.40
N PRO A 62 -4.19 10.15 -18.67
CA PRO A 62 -4.83 9.52 -19.82
C PRO A 62 -4.75 8.00 -19.74
N GLY A 63 -5.82 7.29 -20.15
CA GLY A 63 -5.88 5.83 -20.10
C GLY A 63 -4.70 5.11 -20.75
N ALA A 64 -4.10 5.69 -21.80
CA ALA A 64 -2.93 5.17 -22.50
C ALA A 64 -1.66 5.09 -21.63
N VAL A 65 -1.50 6.00 -20.66
CA VAL A 65 -0.30 6.07 -19.79
C VAL A 65 -0.55 5.46 -18.41
N THR A 66 -1.79 5.16 -18.04
CA THR A 66 -2.14 4.56 -16.73
C THR A 66 -1.38 3.26 -16.45
N ARG A 67 -1.24 2.38 -17.46
CA ARG A 67 -0.50 1.13 -17.30
C ARG A 67 1.01 1.39 -17.14
N ALA A 68 1.57 2.33 -17.90
CA ALA A 68 2.96 2.72 -17.78
C ALA A 68 3.25 3.33 -16.40
N ALA A 69 2.37 4.20 -15.90
CA ALA A 69 2.46 4.75 -14.55
C ALA A 69 2.36 3.66 -13.47
N ALA A 70 1.49 2.65 -13.64
CA ALA A 70 1.40 1.53 -12.72
C ALA A 70 2.73 0.74 -12.65
N VAL A 71 3.35 0.46 -13.81
CA VAL A 71 4.67 -0.19 -13.87
C VAL A 71 5.74 0.70 -13.23
N ALA A 72 5.76 1.99 -13.54
CA ALA A 72 6.73 2.93 -13.00
C ALA A 72 6.66 3.02 -11.47
N VAL A 73 5.45 3.04 -10.91
CA VAL A 73 5.25 3.01 -9.46
C VAL A 73 5.81 1.73 -8.84
N VAL A 74 5.46 0.55 -9.38
CA VAL A 74 5.96 -0.73 -8.86
C VAL A 74 7.49 -0.80 -8.97
N ALA A 75 8.06 -0.34 -10.08
CA ALA A 75 9.51 -0.27 -10.27
C ALA A 75 10.16 0.67 -9.24
N ALA A 76 9.56 1.83 -8.99
CA ALA A 76 10.03 2.78 -7.99
C ALA A 76 9.94 2.21 -6.57
N GLU A 77 8.90 1.44 -6.24
CA GLU A 77 8.77 0.76 -4.94
C GLU A 77 9.89 -0.28 -4.72
N TRP A 78 10.22 -1.07 -5.74
CA TRP A 78 11.36 -2.00 -5.69
C TRP A 78 12.69 -1.26 -5.59
N LEU A 79 12.84 -0.17 -6.34
CA LEU A 79 14.05 0.66 -6.31
C LEU A 79 14.26 1.28 -4.92
N VAL A 80 13.20 1.77 -4.27
CA VAL A 80 13.25 2.22 -2.87
C VAL A 80 13.77 1.10 -1.97
N CYS A 81 13.21 -0.10 -2.06
CA CYS A 81 13.65 -1.23 -1.23
C CYS A 81 15.12 -1.57 -1.45
N ALA A 82 15.56 -1.63 -2.71
CA ALA A 82 16.95 -1.90 -3.05
C ALA A 82 17.89 -0.82 -2.48
N LEU A 83 17.58 0.45 -2.70
CA LEU A 83 18.41 1.58 -2.26
C LEU A 83 18.48 1.72 -0.75
N VAL A 84 17.35 1.61 -0.05
CA VAL A 84 17.26 1.78 1.41
C VAL A 84 17.95 0.66 2.17
N LEU A 85 18.11 -0.53 1.59
CA LEU A 85 18.81 -1.66 2.20
C LEU A 85 20.33 -1.66 1.92
N MET A 86 20.82 -0.82 1.01
CA MET A 86 22.26 -0.73 0.72
C MET A 86 23.04 -0.19 1.94
N PRO A 87 24.16 -0.79 2.33
CA PRO A 87 24.88 -0.35 3.54
C PRO A 87 25.51 1.04 3.40
N TRP A 88 25.66 1.56 2.17
CA TRP A 88 26.24 2.88 1.91
C TRP A 88 25.26 4.04 2.20
N PRO A 89 25.70 5.13 2.87
CA PRO A 89 24.83 6.26 3.21
C PRO A 89 24.20 6.97 2.00
N ARG A 90 24.97 7.17 0.92
CA ARG A 90 24.49 7.87 -0.28
C ARG A 90 23.31 7.19 -0.96
N PRO A 91 23.38 5.90 -1.37
CA PRO A 91 22.23 5.22 -1.96
C PRO A 91 21.07 5.07 -0.97
N ALA A 92 21.35 4.85 0.32
CA ALA A 92 20.30 4.79 1.33
C ALA A 92 19.53 6.11 1.46
N GLY A 93 20.23 7.24 1.50
CA GLY A 93 19.61 8.57 1.51
C GLY A 93 18.80 8.87 0.26
N ALA A 94 19.30 8.48 -0.92
CA ALA A 94 18.56 8.60 -2.17
C ALA A 94 17.27 7.74 -2.18
N GLY A 95 17.34 6.51 -1.66
CA GLY A 95 16.19 5.63 -1.50
C GLY A 95 15.14 6.21 -0.56
N LEU A 96 15.56 6.80 0.57
CA LEU A 96 14.67 7.48 1.52
C LEU A 96 14.02 8.73 0.92
N ALA A 97 14.76 9.52 0.15
CA ALA A 97 14.23 10.68 -0.56
C ALA A 97 13.20 10.26 -1.62
N LEU A 98 13.48 9.21 -2.38
CA LEU A 98 12.53 8.63 -3.35
C LEU A 98 11.27 8.11 -2.64
N ALA A 99 11.42 7.44 -1.50
CA ALA A 99 10.31 6.97 -0.68
C ALA A 99 9.42 8.13 -0.21
N ALA A 100 10.03 9.21 0.30
CA ALA A 100 9.32 10.42 0.71
C ALA A 100 8.54 11.04 -0.46
N ALA A 101 9.17 11.15 -1.64
CA ALA A 101 8.52 11.68 -2.84
C ALA A 101 7.31 10.84 -3.26
N LEU A 102 7.44 9.50 -3.30
CA LEU A 102 6.34 8.59 -3.62
C LEU A 102 5.20 8.71 -2.60
N LEU A 103 5.51 8.77 -1.30
CA LEU A 103 4.51 8.93 -0.24
C LEU A 103 3.74 10.25 -0.36
N VAL A 104 4.41 11.34 -0.72
CA VAL A 104 3.78 12.64 -0.99
C VAL A 104 2.87 12.55 -2.22
N VAL A 105 3.35 11.98 -3.33
CA VAL A 105 2.55 11.78 -4.54
C VAL A 105 1.29 10.98 -4.22
N PHE A 106 1.41 9.90 -3.44
CA PHE A 106 0.27 9.12 -3.00
C PHE A 106 -0.66 9.91 -2.06
N ALA A 107 -0.13 10.67 -1.11
CA ALA A 107 -0.94 11.49 -0.20
C ALA A 107 -1.76 12.53 -0.98
N VAL A 108 -1.16 13.20 -1.96
CA VAL A 108 -1.84 14.16 -2.83
C VAL A 108 -2.90 13.47 -3.69
N ALA A 109 -2.57 12.33 -4.30
CA ALA A 109 -3.51 11.54 -5.09
C ALA A 109 -4.73 11.11 -4.26
N ILE A 110 -4.50 10.63 -3.03
CA ILE A 110 -5.56 10.27 -2.09
C ILE A 110 -6.41 11.49 -1.72
N THR A 111 -5.78 12.62 -1.41
CA THR A 111 -6.48 13.86 -1.04
C THR A 111 -7.41 14.32 -2.16
N ARG A 112 -6.97 14.24 -3.43
CA ARG A 112 -7.81 14.58 -4.59
C ARG A 112 -9.02 13.66 -4.73
N VAL A 113 -8.85 12.36 -4.50
CA VAL A 113 -9.96 11.39 -4.55
C VAL A 113 -10.97 11.67 -3.44
N VAL A 114 -10.49 11.88 -2.22
CA VAL A 114 -11.35 12.19 -1.06
C VAL A 114 -12.10 13.50 -1.27
N ALA A 115 -11.42 14.54 -1.77
CA ALA A 115 -12.03 15.85 -2.07
C ALA A 115 -13.12 15.78 -3.16
N ARG A 116 -13.01 14.84 -4.10
CA ARG A 116 -14.02 14.60 -5.15
C ARG A 116 -15.22 13.77 -4.67
N GLY A 117 -15.22 13.33 -3.40
CA GLY A 117 -16.30 12.50 -2.84
C GLY A 117 -16.42 11.12 -3.49
N THR A 118 -15.45 10.72 -4.31
CA THR A 118 -15.46 9.45 -5.02
C THR A 118 -15.07 8.36 -4.02
N ARG A 119 -15.98 7.41 -3.77
CA ARG A 119 -15.68 6.21 -2.95
C ARG A 119 -14.79 5.26 -3.73
N ALA A 120 -13.54 5.66 -3.96
CA ALA A 120 -12.54 4.79 -4.56
C ALA A 120 -11.82 4.02 -3.44
N VAL A 121 -11.63 2.73 -3.68
CA VAL A 121 -10.87 1.84 -2.81
C VAL A 121 -9.39 1.97 -3.18
N CYS A 122 -8.53 2.30 -2.21
CA CYS A 122 -7.10 2.38 -2.47
C CYS A 122 -6.47 1.00 -2.51
N ARG A 123 -5.87 0.64 -3.65
CA ARG A 123 -4.98 -0.52 -3.73
C ARG A 123 -3.50 -0.14 -3.71
N CYS A 124 -3.17 1.12 -3.38
CA CYS A 124 -1.79 1.61 -3.36
C CYS A 124 -0.91 0.89 -2.31
N PHE A 125 -1.51 0.32 -1.27
CA PHE A 125 -0.79 -0.51 -0.27
C PHE A 125 -1.04 -2.01 -0.45
N GLY A 126 -1.66 -2.39 -1.57
CA GLY A 126 -1.77 -3.79 -1.97
C GLY A 126 -2.67 -4.68 -1.11
N SER A 127 -3.31 -4.17 -0.06
CA SER A 127 -4.33 -4.94 0.63
C SER A 127 -5.55 -5.10 -0.28
N ALA A 128 -6.16 -6.30 -0.25
CA ALA A 128 -7.45 -6.55 -0.87
C ALA A 128 -8.60 -5.83 -0.12
N SER A 129 -8.28 -4.89 0.78
CA SER A 129 -9.22 -4.13 1.59
C SER A 129 -10.24 -3.43 0.70
N ARG A 130 -11.52 -3.51 1.07
CA ARG A 130 -12.62 -2.80 0.41
C ARG A 130 -12.85 -1.41 1.01
N GLU A 131 -11.97 -1.00 1.91
CA GLU A 131 -12.07 0.24 2.66
C GLU A 131 -12.04 1.49 1.74
N PRO A 132 -13.01 2.41 1.88
CA PRO A 132 -12.96 3.70 1.21
C PRO A 132 -11.74 4.50 1.66
N LEU A 133 -11.11 5.19 0.71
CA LEU A 133 -10.07 6.16 1.02
C LEU A 133 -10.55 7.20 2.04
N GLY A 134 -9.71 7.47 3.03
CA GLY A 134 -10.04 8.37 4.14
C GLY A 134 -8.81 9.06 4.72
N VAL A 135 -9.04 10.06 5.57
CA VAL A 135 -8.02 10.96 6.15
C VAL A 135 -6.89 10.19 6.84
N ARG A 136 -7.16 9.03 7.43
CA ARG A 136 -6.15 8.16 8.05
C ARG A 136 -5.01 7.78 7.10
N HIS A 137 -5.31 7.50 5.83
CA HIS A 137 -4.31 7.15 4.82
C HIS A 137 -3.42 8.34 4.47
N ILE A 138 -3.99 9.55 4.47
CA ILE A 138 -3.26 10.80 4.25
C ILE A 138 -2.29 11.02 5.42
N VAL A 139 -2.79 10.95 6.66
CA VAL A 139 -1.98 11.13 7.87
C VAL A 139 -0.83 10.11 7.91
N ARG A 140 -1.10 8.83 7.65
CA ARG A 140 -0.05 7.81 7.57
C ARG A 140 1.02 8.18 6.56
N ASN A 141 0.64 8.51 5.32
CA ASN A 141 1.61 8.79 4.27
C ASN A 141 2.43 10.05 4.58
N VAL A 142 1.81 11.08 5.15
CA VAL A 142 2.51 12.30 5.56
C VAL A 142 3.51 12.00 6.68
N LEU A 143 3.12 11.24 7.71
CA LEU A 143 4.02 10.85 8.80
C LEU A 143 5.21 10.03 8.28
N LEU A 144 4.95 9.04 7.41
CA LEU A 144 6.01 8.26 6.78
C LEU A 144 6.91 9.12 5.89
N ALA A 145 6.36 10.10 5.17
CA ALA A 145 7.14 11.01 4.33
C ALA A 145 8.05 11.90 5.17
N VAL A 146 7.57 12.43 6.30
CA VAL A 146 8.37 13.22 7.24
C VAL A 146 9.48 12.37 7.84
N LEU A 147 9.18 11.15 8.27
CA LEU A 147 10.19 10.22 8.79
C LEU A 147 11.25 9.90 7.72
N ALA A 148 10.84 9.55 6.50
CA ALA A 148 11.76 9.27 5.41
C ALA A 148 12.62 10.48 5.04
N ALA A 149 12.05 11.68 4.95
CA ALA A 149 12.78 12.91 4.65
C ALA A 149 13.77 13.28 5.77
N SER A 150 13.36 13.16 7.03
CA SER A 150 14.25 13.42 8.18
C SER A 150 15.43 12.44 8.22
N ALA A 151 15.18 11.15 7.97
CA ALA A 151 16.23 10.13 7.89
C ALA A 151 17.14 10.32 6.66
N ALA A 152 16.60 10.77 5.53
CA ALA A 152 17.38 11.13 4.36
C ALA A 152 18.31 12.30 4.68
N TRP A 153 17.81 13.34 5.35
CA TRP A 153 18.61 14.48 5.77
C TRP A 153 19.74 14.07 6.72
N THR A 154 19.44 13.30 7.77
CA THR A 154 20.48 12.84 8.72
C THR A 154 21.52 11.93 8.08
N SER A 155 21.14 11.15 7.05
CA SER A 155 22.08 10.28 6.35
C SER A 155 23.20 11.04 5.61
N THR A 156 22.95 12.30 5.23
CA THR A 156 23.98 13.16 4.59
C THR A 156 25.01 13.69 5.58
N LEU A 157 24.67 13.74 6.86
CA LEU A 157 25.51 14.24 7.94
C LEU A 157 26.30 13.12 8.64
N ARG A 158 26.23 11.89 8.11
CA ARG A 158 26.69 10.69 8.80
C ARG A 158 28.14 10.37 8.47
N GLU A 159 28.98 10.42 9.49
CA GLU A 159 30.34 9.88 9.45
C GLU A 159 30.35 8.35 9.67
N PRO A 160 31.38 7.62 9.19
CA PRO A 160 31.55 6.19 9.46
C PRO A 160 31.69 5.94 10.97
N ALA A 161 30.59 5.55 11.62
CA ALA A 161 30.58 5.19 13.03
C ALA A 161 30.72 3.67 13.22
N SER A 162 31.49 3.26 14.23
CA SER A 162 31.49 1.88 14.71
C SER A 162 30.13 1.57 15.34
N LEU A 163 29.30 0.80 14.66
CA LEU A 163 27.96 0.43 15.14
C LEU A 163 28.06 -0.88 15.93
N GLN A 164 27.62 -0.89 17.20
CA GLN A 164 27.42 -2.16 17.91
C GLN A 164 26.36 -3.02 17.19
N PRO A 165 26.67 -4.29 16.84
CA PRO A 165 25.71 -5.18 16.17
C PRO A 165 24.43 -5.41 16.96
N GLY A 166 24.52 -5.51 18.29
CA GLY A 166 23.35 -5.69 19.16
C GLY A 166 22.34 -4.53 19.07
N ALA A 167 22.83 -3.30 19.06
CA ALA A 167 21.97 -2.12 18.93
C ALA A 167 21.36 -1.98 17.53
N LEU A 168 22.07 -2.42 16.48
CA LEU A 168 21.51 -2.54 15.13
C LEU A 168 20.40 -3.58 15.04
N ALA A 169 20.56 -4.73 15.68
CA ALA A 169 19.54 -5.78 15.70
C ALA A 169 18.26 -5.29 16.38
N VAL A 170 18.37 -4.62 17.52
CA VAL A 170 17.21 -4.04 18.24
C VAL A 170 16.54 -2.96 17.39
N ALA A 171 17.31 -2.04 16.80
CA ALA A 171 16.78 -0.99 15.94
C ALA A 171 16.07 -1.57 14.69
N GLY A 172 16.67 -2.60 14.08
CA GLY A 172 16.07 -3.30 12.94
C GLY A 172 14.77 -4.01 13.31
N LEU A 173 14.74 -4.71 14.44
CA LEU A 173 13.52 -5.37 14.94
C LEU A 173 12.42 -4.34 15.23
N ALA A 174 12.75 -3.23 15.89
CA ALA A 174 11.81 -2.15 16.15
C ALA A 174 11.24 -1.58 14.85
N GLY A 175 12.10 -1.31 13.86
CA GLY A 175 11.69 -0.85 12.53
C GLY A 175 10.78 -1.85 11.82
N LEU A 176 11.10 -3.14 11.88
CA LEU A 176 10.32 -4.22 11.28
C LEU A 176 8.95 -4.35 11.93
N LEU A 177 8.88 -4.33 13.26
CA LEU A 177 7.62 -4.43 14.01
C LEU A 177 6.73 -3.22 13.73
N VAL A 178 7.26 -2.00 13.83
CA VAL A 178 6.49 -0.78 13.55
C VAL A 178 6.06 -0.75 12.07
N GLY A 179 6.95 -1.06 11.13
CA GLY A 179 6.62 -1.13 9.71
C GLY A 179 5.57 -2.19 9.40
N GLY A 180 5.69 -3.37 10.01
CA GLY A 180 4.72 -4.45 9.92
C GLY A 180 3.36 -4.05 10.48
N CYS A 181 3.32 -3.41 11.65
CA CYS A 181 2.09 -2.84 12.20
C CYS A 181 1.50 -1.81 11.24
N VAL A 182 2.30 -0.86 10.73
CA VAL A 182 1.83 0.18 9.80
C VAL A 182 1.26 -0.40 8.50
N ALA A 183 1.86 -1.48 7.98
CA ALA A 183 1.36 -2.20 6.82
C ALA A 183 0.09 -3.01 7.15
N ALA A 184 0.04 -3.65 8.32
CA ALA A 184 -1.09 -4.45 8.78
C ALA A 184 -2.27 -3.61 9.28
N LEU A 185 -2.06 -2.33 9.62
CA LEU A 185 -3.07 -1.42 10.17
C LEU A 185 -4.31 -1.28 9.27
N ASP A 186 -4.20 -1.51 7.96
CA ASP A 186 -5.35 -1.50 7.04
C ASP A 186 -6.09 -2.86 7.03
N ALA A 187 -5.36 -3.97 7.18
CA ALA A 187 -5.96 -5.31 7.31
C ALA A 187 -6.65 -5.52 8.65
N VAL A 188 -6.06 -4.99 9.73
CA VAL A 188 -6.63 -5.06 11.09
C VAL A 188 -7.92 -4.24 11.18
N VAL A 189 -7.96 -3.05 10.58
CA VAL A 189 -9.18 -2.21 10.57
C VAL A 189 -10.30 -2.86 9.75
N GLU A 190 -9.97 -3.57 8.66
CA GLU A 190 -10.95 -4.36 7.90
C GLU A 190 -11.56 -5.48 8.77
N LEU A 191 -10.74 -6.18 9.55
CA LEU A 191 -11.18 -7.30 10.40
C LEU A 191 -12.22 -6.88 11.46
N PHE A 192 -12.10 -5.65 11.97
CA PHE A 192 -13.01 -5.12 12.98
C PHE A 192 -14.22 -4.39 12.41
N ARG A 193 -14.36 -4.27 11.08
CA ARG A 193 -15.58 -3.71 10.50
C ARG A 193 -16.70 -4.76 10.45
N PRO A 194 -17.92 -4.43 10.93
CA PRO A 194 -19.08 -5.28 10.74
C PRO A 194 -19.24 -5.60 9.26
N ALA A 195 -19.45 -6.87 8.92
CA ALA A 195 -19.75 -7.27 7.56
C ALA A 195 -20.99 -6.47 7.09
N GLY A 196 -20.76 -5.44 6.28
CA GLY A 196 -21.84 -4.71 5.64
C GLY A 196 -22.66 -5.67 4.77
N PRO A 197 -23.94 -5.35 4.50
CA PRO A 197 -24.80 -6.20 3.70
C PRO A 197 -24.09 -6.59 2.40
N VAL A 198 -24.00 -7.88 2.15
CA VAL A 198 -23.48 -8.41 0.88
C VAL A 198 -24.47 -8.01 -0.20
N ASP A 199 -24.20 -6.91 -0.90
CA ASP A 199 -24.87 -6.60 -2.17
C ASP A 199 -24.52 -7.70 -3.16
N SER A 200 -25.35 -8.74 -3.16
CA SER A 200 -25.25 -9.89 -4.04
C SER A 200 -25.59 -9.43 -5.46
N PRO A 201 -24.64 -9.43 -6.42
CA PRO A 201 -24.89 -8.85 -7.74
C PRO A 201 -25.82 -9.65 -8.65
N HIS A 202 -26.60 -10.63 -8.16
CA HIS A 202 -27.14 -11.67 -9.04
C HIS A 202 -28.65 -11.88 -9.12
N THR A 203 -29.47 -10.92 -8.67
CA THR A 203 -30.90 -10.92 -9.03
C THR A 203 -31.32 -9.60 -9.66
N ALA A 204 -30.65 -9.22 -10.75
CA ALA A 204 -31.26 -8.34 -11.73
C ALA A 204 -32.46 -9.08 -12.35
N ARG A 205 -33.60 -9.02 -11.66
CA ARG A 205 -34.91 -9.43 -12.19
C ARG A 205 -35.14 -8.58 -13.45
N PRO A 206 -35.38 -9.17 -14.63
CA PRO A 206 -35.69 -8.38 -15.80
C PRO A 206 -36.94 -7.55 -15.49
N ARG A 207 -36.80 -6.22 -15.52
CA ARG A 207 -37.94 -5.31 -15.46
C ARG A 207 -38.81 -5.63 -16.68
N ARG A 208 -39.97 -6.25 -16.46
CA ARG A 208 -41.06 -6.18 -17.44
C ARG A 208 -41.54 -4.73 -17.47
N SER A 209 -41.28 -4.03 -18.56
CA SER A 209 -41.96 -2.76 -18.84
C SER A 209 -43.46 -3.02 -19.02
N PRO A 210 -44.34 -2.27 -18.35
CA PRO A 210 -45.75 -2.25 -18.64
C PRO A 210 -46.01 -1.15 -19.69
N ASP A 211 -45.74 -1.44 -20.96
CA ASP A 211 -46.29 -0.64 -22.05
C ASP A 211 -47.28 -1.51 -22.81
N GLY A 212 -48.56 -1.33 -22.45
CA GLY A 212 -49.67 -1.73 -23.29
C GLY A 212 -50.15 -0.53 -24.08
N THR A 213 -50.06 -0.60 -25.41
CA THR A 213 -51.09 -0.07 -26.33
C THR A 213 -50.90 -0.67 -27.72
N GLY A 214 -51.90 -1.46 -28.13
CA GLY A 214 -52.56 -1.39 -29.44
C GLY A 214 -51.81 -1.86 -30.70
N GLY A 215 -52.26 -2.97 -31.29
CA GLY A 215 -51.89 -3.35 -32.65
C GLY A 215 -52.43 -4.71 -33.09
N THR A 216 -53.62 -4.71 -33.69
CA THR A 216 -54.34 -5.82 -34.35
C THR A 216 -53.53 -6.58 -35.40
N GLY A 217 -53.74 -7.91 -35.53
CA GLY A 217 -53.40 -8.64 -36.76
C GLY A 217 -53.19 -10.16 -36.65
N ALA A 218 -54.27 -10.91 -36.83
CA ALA A 218 -54.40 -12.18 -37.57
C ALA A 218 -53.37 -13.34 -37.45
N ALA A 219 -53.98 -14.53 -37.31
CA ALA A 219 -53.63 -15.82 -37.91
C ALA A 219 -52.56 -16.69 -37.22
N GLY A 220 -52.97 -17.92 -36.87
CA GLY A 220 -52.05 -19.01 -36.54
C GLY A 220 -52.64 -20.12 -35.69
N ARG A 221 -53.58 -20.89 -36.24
CA ARG A 221 -54.01 -22.19 -35.68
C ARG A 221 -52.78 -23.09 -35.48
N ALA A 222 -52.60 -23.63 -34.27
CA ALA A 222 -51.91 -24.90 -34.09
C ALA A 222 -52.45 -25.63 -32.84
N ARG A 223 -52.93 -26.84 -33.10
CA ARG A 223 -53.59 -27.81 -32.22
C ARG A 223 -52.74 -28.16 -30.99
N GLN A 224 -53.36 -28.18 -29.81
CA GLN A 224 -52.88 -28.94 -28.66
C GLN A 224 -53.39 -30.38 -28.73
N PRO A 225 -52.52 -31.41 -28.64
CA PRO A 225 -52.96 -32.77 -28.33
C PRO A 225 -53.11 -32.93 -26.80
N ARG A 226 -54.31 -33.37 -26.39
CA ARG A 226 -54.63 -33.79 -25.03
C ARG A 226 -54.06 -35.18 -24.74
N LEU A 227 -53.31 -35.30 -23.63
CA LEU A 227 -53.36 -36.37 -22.58
C LEU A 227 -53.00 -37.83 -23.00
N PRO A 228 -52.50 -38.72 -22.10
CA PRO A 228 -53.04 -38.90 -20.74
C PRO A 228 -52.08 -39.13 -19.57
N VAL A 229 -52.63 -38.70 -18.43
CA VAL A 229 -52.35 -39.11 -17.05
C VAL A 229 -52.31 -40.64 -16.94
N ARG A 230 -51.29 -41.18 -16.27
CA ARG A 230 -51.29 -42.56 -15.77
C ARG A 230 -51.39 -42.53 -14.23
N PRO A 231 -52.37 -43.22 -13.61
CA PRO A 231 -52.47 -43.34 -12.16
C PRO A 231 -51.53 -44.43 -11.63
N GLY A 232 -51.18 -44.31 -10.35
CA GLY A 232 -50.16 -45.14 -9.69
C GLY A 232 -50.57 -46.58 -9.37
N ARG A 233 -49.53 -47.37 -9.09
CA ARG A 233 -49.41 -48.40 -8.05
C ARG A 233 -47.92 -48.58 -7.76
#